data_AF-A0A2V7ZDR6-F1
#
_entry.id   AF-A0A2V7ZDR6-F1
#
_cell.length_a   1.000
_cell.length_b   1.000
_cell.length_c   1.000
_cell.angle_alpha   90.00
_cell.angle_beta   90.00
_cell.angle_gamma   90.00
#
_symmetry.space_group_name_H-M   'P 1'
#
loop_
_entity.id
_entity.type
_entity.pdbx_description
1 polymer ?
#
loop_
_entity_poly.entity_id
_entity_poly.type
_entity_poly.pdbx_seq_one_letter_code
_entity_poly.pdbx_strand_id
1 'polypeptide(L)'
;MRSNLIAISPSPLSTPGFTIFESVRSEAIDAARLAYFGVSVFWRASVHDWVLMRRRPKRLELGPYEEPLRLFLMGLAGFPGDTLMIISVTSAMDRMRNMLMTFPFLKSRQPEFRQYRFTIPGITFQLFVGKNTPYALRRLSVQSPERHMLMTPDVDDLNTLDGATLISKTRKVGALARPDQPKKKGP
;
A
#
# COMPACT_ATOMS: atom_id res chain seq x y z
N MET A 1 -2.81 9.57 -11.06
CA MET A 1 -2.79 8.09 -10.96
C MET A 1 -4.15 7.47 -11.26
N ARG A 2 -5.17 7.61 -10.39
CA ARG A 2 -6.52 7.05 -10.62
C ARG A 2 -7.12 7.41 -11.99
N SER A 3 -7.04 8.68 -12.38
CA SER A 3 -7.47 9.18 -13.69
C SER A 3 -6.85 8.41 -14.86
N ASN A 4 -5.56 8.07 -14.74
CA ASN A 4 -4.83 7.35 -15.79
C ASN A 4 -5.26 5.88 -15.84
N LEU A 5 -5.59 5.26 -14.69
CA LEU A 5 -6.10 3.89 -14.66
C LEU A 5 -7.49 3.78 -15.27
N ILE A 6 -8.43 4.66 -14.89
CA ILE A 6 -9.81 4.60 -15.40
C ILE A 6 -9.91 4.97 -16.89
N ALA A 7 -8.85 5.58 -17.47
CA ALA A 7 -8.74 5.81 -18.90
C ALA A 7 -8.41 4.53 -19.69
N ILE A 8 -7.97 3.46 -19.01
CA ILE A 8 -7.68 2.15 -19.61
C ILE A 8 -8.91 1.26 -19.46
N SER A 9 -9.25 0.49 -20.49
CA SER A 9 -10.28 -0.54 -20.37
C SER A 9 -9.87 -1.60 -19.33
N PRO A 10 -10.77 -2.01 -18.43
CA PRO A 10 -10.50 -3.09 -17.47
C PRO A 10 -10.05 -4.38 -18.15
N SER A 11 -9.19 -5.13 -17.47
CA SER A 11 -8.78 -6.47 -17.90
C SER A 11 -9.99 -7.41 -17.92
N PRO A 12 -10.03 -8.41 -18.83
CA PRO A 12 -11.03 -9.48 -18.82
C PRO A 12 -11.07 -10.29 -17.52
N LEU A 13 -10.02 -10.21 -16.70
CA LEU A 13 -9.96 -10.85 -15.38
C LEU A 13 -10.75 -10.10 -14.31
N SER A 14 -11.25 -8.91 -14.60
CA SER A 14 -12.03 -8.11 -13.65
C SER A 14 -13.35 -8.81 -13.32
N THR A 15 -13.77 -8.69 -12.07
CA THR A 15 -15.07 -9.16 -11.59
C THR A 15 -15.83 -8.02 -10.92
N PRO A 16 -17.15 -8.13 -10.72
CA PRO A 16 -17.91 -7.11 -10.01
C PRO A 16 -17.27 -6.80 -8.63
N GLY A 17 -16.97 -5.51 -8.37
CA GLY A 17 -16.31 -5.07 -7.13
C GLY A 17 -14.77 -5.24 -7.11
N PHE A 18 -14.18 -5.83 -8.14
CA PHE A 18 -12.73 -6.05 -8.24
C PHE A 18 -12.26 -5.75 -9.67
N THR A 19 -11.84 -4.50 -9.89
CA THR A 19 -11.39 -4.05 -11.21
C THR A 19 -9.88 -4.22 -11.32
N ILE A 20 -9.44 -4.88 -12.38
CA ILE A 20 -8.03 -5.09 -12.69
C ILE A 20 -7.68 -4.27 -13.91
N PHE A 21 -6.56 -3.55 -13.87
CA PHE A 21 -6.02 -2.81 -14.99
C PHE A 21 -4.68 -3.38 -15.39
N GLU A 22 -4.44 -3.50 -16.68
CA GLU A 22 -3.15 -3.88 -17.26
C GLU A 22 -2.37 -2.60 -17.50
N SER A 23 -1.48 -2.23 -16.57
CA SER A 23 -0.82 -0.92 -16.62
C SER A 23 0.07 -0.74 -17.86
N VAL A 24 0.50 -1.84 -18.48
CA VAL A 24 1.21 -1.84 -19.76
C VAL A 24 0.44 -1.18 -20.91
N ARG A 25 -0.88 -1.02 -20.78
CA ARG A 25 -1.74 -0.34 -21.77
C ARG A 25 -1.72 1.19 -21.66
N SER A 26 -0.91 1.77 -20.76
CA SER A 26 -0.79 3.22 -20.59
C SER A 26 0.64 3.63 -20.29
N GLU A 27 1.24 4.43 -21.18
CA GLU A 27 2.56 5.03 -20.96
C GLU A 27 2.58 6.01 -19.78
N ALA A 28 1.40 6.53 -19.39
CA ALA A 28 1.25 7.44 -18.25
C ALA A 28 1.37 6.71 -16.90
N ILE A 29 1.55 5.39 -16.90
CA ILE A 29 1.66 4.55 -15.70
C ILE A 29 2.95 3.74 -15.74
N ASP A 30 3.90 4.11 -14.90
CA ASP A 30 5.12 3.33 -14.69
C ASP A 30 4.99 2.45 -13.45
N ALA A 31 4.37 1.27 -13.63
CA ALA A 31 4.21 0.30 -12.55
C ALA A 31 5.55 -0.21 -11.98
N ALA A 32 6.63 -0.21 -12.78
CA ALA A 32 7.95 -0.61 -12.30
C ALA A 32 8.55 0.43 -11.35
N ARG A 33 8.42 1.73 -11.67
CA ARG A 33 8.79 2.81 -10.74
C ARG A 33 7.94 2.83 -9.48
N LEU A 34 6.65 2.52 -9.58
CA LEU A 34 5.79 2.37 -8.40
C LEU A 34 6.23 1.18 -7.54
N ALA A 35 6.58 0.03 -8.15
CA ALA A 35 7.11 -1.12 -7.44
C ALA A 35 8.43 -0.78 -6.74
N TYR A 36 9.34 -0.09 -7.43
CA TYR A 36 10.60 0.40 -6.86
C TYR A 36 10.35 1.30 -5.65
N PHE A 37 9.45 2.29 -5.79
CA PHE A 37 9.06 3.16 -4.69
C PHE A 37 8.54 2.34 -3.49
N GLY A 38 7.60 1.43 -3.74
CA GLY A 38 7.02 0.54 -2.72
C GLY A 38 8.08 -0.26 -1.97
N VAL A 39 8.95 -0.97 -2.70
CA VAL A 39 10.05 -1.75 -2.11
C VAL A 39 11.00 -0.85 -1.33
N SER A 40 11.32 0.34 -1.83
CA SER A 40 12.24 1.27 -1.17
C SER A 40 11.74 1.69 0.22
N VAL A 41 10.42 1.84 0.37
CA VAL A 41 9.79 2.19 1.64
C VAL A 41 9.81 0.99 2.60
N PHE A 42 9.46 -0.20 2.14
CA PHE A 42 9.54 -1.43 2.96
C PHE A 42 10.96 -1.74 3.42
N TRP A 43 11.95 -1.62 2.54
CA TRP A 43 13.35 -1.88 2.85
C TRP A 43 13.89 -0.88 3.88
N ARG A 44 13.64 0.43 3.69
CA ARG A 44 14.03 1.43 4.71
C ARG A 44 13.36 1.20 6.06
N ALA A 45 12.15 0.64 6.07
CA ALA A 45 11.44 0.27 7.30
C ALA A 45 11.97 -1.02 7.96
N SER A 46 12.79 -1.82 7.26
CA SER A 46 13.44 -3.02 7.82
C SER A 46 14.85 -2.77 8.35
N VAL A 47 15.58 -1.79 7.79
CA VAL A 47 16.97 -1.50 8.19
C VAL A 47 17.13 -0.35 9.18
N HIS A 48 16.09 0.46 9.42
CA HIS A 48 16.13 1.57 10.36
C HIS A 48 15.00 1.53 11.38
N ASP A 49 15.29 2.00 12.59
CA ASP A 49 14.27 2.32 13.58
C ASP A 49 13.72 3.72 13.29
N TRP A 50 12.48 3.77 12.81
CA TRP A 50 11.86 5.05 12.47
C TRP A 50 11.39 5.74 13.76
N VAL A 51 11.54 7.07 13.82
CA VAL A 51 10.98 7.90 14.88
C VAL A 51 10.09 8.95 14.23
N LEU A 52 8.78 8.91 14.49
CA LEU A 52 7.86 9.97 14.05
C LEU A 52 6.90 10.35 15.18
N MET A 53 6.73 11.65 15.41
CA MET A 53 5.80 12.19 16.42
C MET A 53 5.96 11.52 17.80
N ARG A 54 7.22 11.28 18.21
CA ARG A 54 7.60 10.60 19.46
C ARG A 54 7.14 9.13 19.56
N ARG A 55 6.72 8.52 18.45
CA ARG A 55 6.43 7.09 18.32
C ARG A 55 7.57 6.40 17.56
N ARG A 56 7.85 5.16 17.96
CA ARG A 56 8.80 4.27 17.30
C ARG A 56 8.01 3.07 16.74
N PRO A 57 7.52 3.13 15.49
CA PRO A 57 6.93 1.95 14.88
C PRO A 57 7.94 0.79 14.90
N LYS A 58 7.43 -0.43 15.09
CA LYS A 58 8.28 -1.63 15.11
C LYS A 58 8.96 -1.77 13.74
N ARG A 59 10.28 -1.92 13.75
CA ARG A 59 11.08 -2.25 12.57
C ARG A 59 10.51 -3.51 11.89
N LEU A 60 10.44 -3.48 10.56
CA LEU A 60 10.00 -4.65 9.81
C LEU A 60 11.06 -5.74 9.84
N GLU A 61 10.62 -6.99 9.88
CA GLU A 61 11.49 -8.16 9.84
C GLU A 61 11.32 -8.84 8.47
N LEU A 62 12.03 -8.36 7.44
CA LEU A 62 12.01 -8.96 6.11
C LEU A 62 12.82 -10.27 6.05
N GLY A 63 13.71 -10.52 6.99
CA GLY A 63 14.47 -11.77 7.09
C GLY A 63 15.31 -12.03 5.84
N PRO A 64 15.28 -13.24 5.25
CA PRO A 64 16.15 -13.60 4.11
C PRO A 64 15.82 -12.82 2.83
N TYR A 65 14.70 -12.09 2.79
CA TYR A 65 14.29 -11.30 1.63
C TYR A 65 14.88 -9.88 1.64
N GLU A 66 15.50 -9.44 2.74
CA GLU A 66 16.06 -8.08 2.85
C GLU A 66 17.18 -7.82 1.82
N GLU A 67 18.15 -8.73 1.71
CA GLU A 67 19.29 -8.58 0.81
C GLU A 67 18.90 -8.65 -0.67
N PRO A 68 18.08 -9.61 -1.14
CA PRO A 68 17.56 -9.58 -2.51
C PRO A 68 16.81 -8.29 -2.86
N LEU A 69 16.01 -7.75 -1.94
CA LEU A 69 15.33 -6.47 -2.15
C LEU A 69 16.31 -5.30 -2.17
N ARG A 70 17.38 -5.32 -1.37
CA ARG A 70 18.47 -4.33 -1.44
C ARG A 70 19.14 -4.32 -2.81
N LEU A 71 19.48 -5.50 -3.34
CA LEU A 71 20.12 -5.65 -4.65
C LEU A 71 19.21 -5.16 -5.78
N PHE A 72 17.90 -5.46 -5.71
CA PHE A 72 16.90 -4.90 -6.61
C PHE A 72 16.88 -3.36 -6.56
N LEU A 73 16.87 -2.78 -5.37
CA LEU A 73 16.88 -1.32 -5.19
C LEU A 73 18.16 -0.65 -5.69
N MET A 74 19.27 -1.38 -5.76
CA MET A 74 20.53 -0.88 -6.33
C MET A 74 20.64 -1.10 -7.84
N GLY A 75 19.66 -1.73 -8.48
CA GLY A 75 19.74 -2.11 -9.89
C GLY A 75 20.77 -3.22 -10.16
N LEU A 76 21.24 -3.93 -9.13
CA LEU A 76 22.21 -5.03 -9.24
C LEU A 76 21.53 -6.38 -9.48
N ALA A 77 20.22 -6.48 -9.27
CA ALA A 77 19.42 -7.68 -9.51
C ALA A 77 18.00 -7.32 -9.97
N GLY A 78 17.31 -8.27 -10.58
CA GLY A 78 15.88 -8.17 -10.87
C GLY A 78 15.00 -8.25 -9.61
N PHE A 79 13.69 -8.07 -9.78
CA PHE A 79 12.75 -8.22 -8.67
C PHE A 79 12.79 -9.66 -8.11
N PRO A 80 12.93 -9.89 -6.78
CA PRO A 80 13.16 -11.23 -6.25
C PRO A 80 11.99 -12.18 -6.48
N GLY A 81 12.26 -13.40 -6.96
CA GLY A 81 11.23 -14.39 -7.34
C GLY A 81 10.35 -14.91 -6.20
N ASP A 82 10.86 -14.92 -4.96
CA ASP A 82 10.10 -15.30 -3.76
C ASP A 82 9.37 -14.11 -3.12
N THR A 83 9.23 -13.02 -3.86
CA THR A 83 8.51 -11.82 -3.44
C THR A 83 7.58 -11.34 -4.55
N LEU A 84 6.53 -10.63 -4.19
CA LEU A 84 5.65 -9.96 -5.16
C LEU A 84 5.07 -8.68 -4.56
N MET A 85 4.74 -7.74 -5.42
CA MET A 85 4.11 -6.48 -5.05
C MET A 85 2.74 -6.38 -5.71
N ILE A 86 1.72 -6.16 -4.90
CA ILE A 86 0.39 -5.76 -5.37
C ILE A 86 0.22 -4.28 -5.07
N ILE A 87 -0.25 -3.54 -6.07
CA ILE A 87 -0.52 -2.11 -5.97
C ILE A 87 -2.00 -1.89 -6.26
N SER A 88 -2.67 -1.27 -5.30
CA SER A 88 -4.09 -0.95 -5.38
C SER A 88 -4.27 0.56 -5.39
N VAL A 89 -5.09 1.07 -6.30
CA VAL A 89 -5.46 2.47 -6.39
C VAL A 89 -6.89 2.62 -5.90
N THR A 90 -7.14 3.67 -5.13
CA THR A 90 -8.45 3.87 -4.51
C THR A 90 -9.57 3.95 -5.54
N SER A 91 -10.68 3.26 -5.26
CA SER A 91 -11.84 3.21 -6.14
C SER A 91 -12.69 4.48 -6.06
N ALA A 92 -12.72 5.10 -4.86
CA ALA A 92 -13.55 6.25 -4.55
C ALA A 92 -12.76 7.56 -4.44
N MET A 93 -13.43 8.68 -4.72
CA MET A 93 -12.89 10.05 -4.53
C MET A 93 -13.17 10.62 -3.15
N ASP A 94 -13.57 9.80 -2.17
CA ASP A 94 -13.93 10.34 -0.87
C ASP A 94 -12.71 11.02 -0.19
N ARG A 95 -13.00 12.07 0.59
CA ARG A 95 -11.97 12.93 1.18
C ARG A 95 -11.15 12.20 2.25
N MET A 96 -11.73 11.19 2.92
CA MET A 96 -11.03 10.45 3.99
C MET A 96 -10.03 9.43 3.45
N ARG A 97 -10.36 8.68 2.40
CA ARG A 97 -9.48 7.69 1.75
C ARG A 97 -8.26 8.35 1.12
N ASN A 98 -8.39 9.61 0.69
CA ASN A 98 -7.29 10.41 0.14
C ASN A 98 -6.45 11.14 1.20
N MET A 99 -6.83 11.10 2.48
CA MET A 99 -6.04 11.71 3.57
C MET A 99 -5.27 10.70 4.41
N LEU A 100 -5.50 9.40 4.20
CA LEU A 100 -4.84 8.37 4.98
C LEU A 100 -3.41 8.13 4.49
N MET A 101 -2.48 8.15 5.44
CA MET A 101 -1.14 7.61 5.27
C MET A 101 -0.86 6.63 6.42
N THR A 102 -0.31 5.47 6.09
CA THR A 102 0.12 4.47 7.07
C THR A 102 1.61 4.19 6.92
N PHE A 103 2.26 3.87 8.04
CA PHE A 103 3.62 3.33 7.99
C PHE A 103 3.62 1.90 7.48
N PRO A 104 4.72 1.41 6.92
CA PRO A 104 4.90 -0.02 6.68
C PRO A 104 4.69 -0.83 7.95
N PHE A 105 3.80 -1.81 7.88
CA PHE A 105 3.51 -2.72 8.98
C PHE A 105 3.28 -4.15 8.48
N LEU A 106 3.44 -5.13 9.37
CA LEU A 106 3.08 -6.51 9.09
C LEU A 106 1.55 -6.64 9.16
N LYS A 107 0.90 -6.86 8.01
CA LYS A 107 -0.56 -7.00 7.91
C LYS A 107 -1.05 -8.41 8.21
N SER A 108 -0.32 -9.41 7.73
CA SER A 108 -0.67 -10.81 7.92
C SER A 108 0.58 -11.68 7.95
N ARG A 109 0.53 -12.74 8.76
CA ARG A 109 1.55 -13.78 8.83
C ARG A 109 0.85 -15.10 8.58
N GLN A 110 1.05 -15.66 7.39
CA GLN A 110 0.63 -17.01 7.03
C GLN A 110 1.82 -17.97 7.20
N PRO A 111 1.59 -19.29 7.29
CA PRO A 111 2.67 -20.27 7.34
C PRO A 111 3.66 -20.12 6.18
N GLU A 112 3.13 -19.88 4.98
CA GLU A 112 3.89 -19.89 3.72
C GLU A 112 4.46 -18.52 3.30
N PHE A 113 3.87 -17.43 3.80
CA PHE A 113 4.25 -16.08 3.40
C PHE A 113 3.88 -15.03 4.44
N ARG A 114 4.55 -13.89 4.37
CA ARG A 114 4.22 -12.69 5.15
C ARG A 114 3.72 -11.61 4.20
N GLN A 115 2.75 -10.84 4.67
CA GLN A 115 2.22 -9.70 3.95
C GLN A 115 2.50 -8.42 4.73
N TYR A 116 3.23 -7.50 4.11
CA TYR A 116 3.46 -6.15 4.61
C TYR A 116 2.60 -5.17 3.81
N ARG A 117 2.13 -4.12 4.47
CA ARG A 117 1.28 -3.11 3.86
C ARG A 117 1.70 -1.72 4.29
N PHE A 118 1.59 -0.76 3.38
CA PHE A 118 1.43 0.65 3.72
C PHE A 118 0.53 1.32 2.68
N THR A 119 0.01 2.49 3.03
CA THR A 119 -0.86 3.29 2.19
C THR A 119 -0.36 4.72 2.21
N ILE A 120 -0.32 5.34 1.03
CA ILE A 120 -0.22 6.79 0.84
C ILE A 120 -1.54 7.27 0.24
N PRO A 121 -1.82 8.59 0.22
CA PRO A 121 -3.01 9.13 -0.44
C PRO A 121 -3.29 8.49 -1.82
N GLY A 122 -4.39 7.74 -1.89
CA GLY A 122 -4.90 7.13 -3.12
C GLY A 122 -4.18 5.87 -3.61
N ILE A 123 -3.10 5.40 -2.97
CA ILE A 123 -2.36 4.19 -3.38
C ILE A 123 -1.96 3.33 -2.18
N THR A 124 -2.28 2.05 -2.23
CA THR A 124 -1.89 1.03 -1.27
C THR A 124 -0.88 0.08 -1.87
N PHE A 125 0.20 -0.15 -1.12
CA PHE A 125 1.29 -1.06 -1.48
C PHE A 125 1.24 -2.28 -0.58
N GLN A 126 1.26 -3.46 -1.18
CA GLN A 126 1.24 -4.74 -0.48
C GLN A 126 2.41 -5.59 -0.96
N LEU A 127 3.43 -5.75 -0.10
CA LEU A 127 4.57 -6.62 -0.35
C LEU A 127 4.31 -7.98 0.29
N PHE A 128 4.40 -9.02 -0.52
CA PHE A 128 4.36 -10.40 -0.05
C PHE A 128 5.76 -10.98 -0.18
N VAL A 129 6.20 -11.67 0.87
CA VAL A 129 7.49 -12.38 0.89
C VAL A 129 7.26 -13.80 1.37
N GLY A 130 7.75 -14.78 0.62
CA GLY A 130 7.44 -16.18 0.84
C GLY A 130 7.61 -17.01 -0.43
N LYS A 131 8.31 -18.15 -0.31
CA LYS A 131 8.53 -19.09 -1.43
C LYS A 131 7.22 -19.61 -2.01
N ASN A 132 6.24 -19.86 -1.15
CA ASN A 132 4.97 -20.49 -1.49
C ASN A 132 3.79 -19.50 -1.51
N THR A 133 4.01 -18.31 -2.07
CA THR A 133 2.91 -17.34 -2.25
C THR A 133 1.93 -17.85 -3.32
N PRO A 134 0.60 -17.85 -3.06
CA PRO A 134 -0.41 -18.38 -4.00
C PRO A 134 -0.28 -17.85 -5.43
N TYR A 135 -0.47 -18.74 -6.41
CA TYR A 135 -0.38 -18.40 -7.85
C TYR A 135 -1.29 -17.23 -8.25
N ALA A 136 -2.49 -17.16 -7.68
CA ALA A 136 -3.43 -16.06 -7.92
C ALA A 136 -2.82 -14.69 -7.57
N LEU A 137 -2.08 -14.59 -6.45
CA LEU A 137 -1.41 -13.34 -6.05
C LEU A 137 -0.25 -12.99 -6.98
N ARG A 138 0.48 -13.99 -7.48
CA ARG A 138 1.54 -13.79 -8.49
C ARG A 138 0.96 -13.22 -9.78
N ARG A 139 -0.16 -13.78 -10.23
CA ARG A 139 -0.85 -13.30 -11.44
C ARG A 139 -1.36 -11.86 -11.29
N LEU A 140 -1.78 -11.45 -10.10
CA LEU A 140 -2.27 -10.09 -9.81
C LEU A 140 -1.16 -9.08 -9.47
N SER A 141 0.11 -9.52 -9.43
CA SER A 141 1.23 -8.65 -9.05
C SER A 141 1.69 -7.77 -10.20
N VAL A 142 2.38 -6.68 -9.85
CA VAL A 142 3.04 -5.81 -10.85
C VAL A 142 4.23 -6.48 -11.54
N GLN A 143 4.64 -7.67 -11.09
CA GLN A 143 5.64 -8.52 -11.73
C GLN A 143 5.03 -9.43 -12.82
N SER A 144 3.70 -9.48 -12.97
CA SER A 144 3.08 -10.17 -14.12
C SER A 144 3.44 -9.47 -15.44
N PRO A 145 3.39 -10.16 -16.59
CA PRO A 145 3.62 -9.55 -17.90
C PRO A 145 2.75 -8.30 -18.15
N GLU A 146 1.51 -8.32 -17.67
CA GLU A 146 0.53 -7.25 -17.82
C GLU A 146 0.67 -6.14 -16.76
N ARG A 147 1.52 -6.36 -15.74
CA ARG A 147 1.77 -5.46 -14.62
C ARG A 147 0.47 -4.98 -13.99
N HIS A 148 -0.30 -5.92 -13.45
CA HIS A 148 -1.63 -5.64 -12.96
C HIS A 148 -1.67 -4.60 -11.83
N MET A 149 -2.66 -3.71 -11.91
CA MET A 149 -3.00 -2.76 -10.87
C MET A 149 -4.47 -2.93 -10.49
N LEU A 150 -4.76 -2.83 -9.20
CA LEU A 150 -6.08 -3.18 -8.68
C LEU A 150 -6.87 -1.94 -8.27
N MET A 151 -8.19 -2.02 -8.41
CA MET A 151 -9.13 -1.07 -7.84
C MET A 151 -10.31 -1.85 -7.28
N THR A 152 -10.45 -1.83 -5.96
CA THR A 152 -11.50 -2.59 -5.26
C THR A 152 -11.93 -1.85 -3.99
N PRO A 153 -13.24 -1.76 -3.70
CA PRO A 153 -13.74 -1.20 -2.45
C PRO A 153 -13.19 -1.91 -1.21
N ASP A 154 -12.91 -3.21 -1.28
CA ASP A 154 -12.41 -4.00 -0.15
C ASP A 154 -11.09 -3.45 0.42
N VAL A 155 -10.17 -3.04 -0.48
CA VAL A 155 -8.89 -2.43 -0.06
C VAL A 155 -9.12 -1.05 0.54
N ASP A 156 -10.06 -0.28 0.00
CA ASP A 156 -10.41 1.03 0.54
C ASP A 156 -11.07 0.94 1.93
N ASP A 157 -11.93 -0.06 2.14
CA ASP A 157 -12.59 -0.30 3.42
C ASP A 157 -11.59 -0.79 4.46
N LEU A 158 -10.65 -1.66 4.06
CA LEU A 158 -9.52 -2.05 4.91
C LEU A 158 -8.62 -0.87 5.27
N ASN A 159 -8.37 0.06 4.34
CA ASN A 159 -7.64 1.29 4.62
C ASN A 159 -8.40 2.14 5.64
N THR A 160 -9.72 2.27 5.47
CA THR A 160 -10.58 3.03 6.40
C THR A 160 -10.52 2.43 7.81
N LEU A 161 -10.55 1.09 7.93
CA LEU A 161 -10.43 0.39 9.22
C LEU A 161 -9.06 0.58 9.87
N ASP A 162 -7.97 0.51 9.10
CA ASP A 162 -6.61 0.82 9.58
C ASP A 162 -6.54 2.26 10.10
N GLY A 163 -7.09 3.21 9.34
CA GLY A 163 -7.17 4.62 9.71
C GLY A 163 -7.95 4.85 11.00
N ALA A 164 -9.13 4.23 11.14
CA ALA A 164 -9.93 4.29 12.35
C ALA A 164 -9.17 3.74 13.57
N THR A 165 -8.42 2.64 13.39
CA THR A 165 -7.59 2.04 14.43
C THR A 165 -6.42 2.94 14.85
N LEU A 166 -5.83 3.68 13.90
CA LEU A 166 -4.79 4.66 14.20
C LEU A 166 -5.35 5.87 14.94
N ILE A 167 -6.49 6.39 14.50
CA ILE A 167 -7.18 7.52 15.13
C ILE A 167 -7.60 7.18 16.56
N SER A 168 -8.16 5.99 16.81
CA SER A 168 -8.60 5.58 18.14
C SER A 168 -7.45 5.47 19.16
N LYS A 169 -6.23 5.20 18.68
CA LYS A 169 -5.00 5.15 19.49
C LYS A 169 -4.30 6.50 19.61
N THR A 170 -4.80 7.54 18.97
CA THR A 170 -4.19 8.87 18.94
C THR A 170 -4.74 9.75 20.07
N ARG A 171 -3.84 10.45 20.77
CA ARG A 171 -4.22 11.47 21.77
C ARG A 171 -4.43 12.81 21.06
N LYS A 172 -5.58 13.44 21.27
CA LYS A 172 -5.83 14.82 20.82
C LYS A 172 -4.85 15.77 21.54
N VAL A 173 -4.21 16.67 20.80
CA VAL A 173 -3.27 17.66 21.32
C VAL A 173 -3.57 19.05 20.75
N GLY A 174 -3.16 20.11 21.47
CA GLY A 174 -3.32 21.49 21.03
C GLY A 174 -4.79 21.90 20.85
N ALA A 175 -5.11 22.55 19.74
CA ALA A 175 -6.46 23.03 19.42
C ALA A 175 -7.50 21.89 19.32
N LEU A 176 -7.08 20.69 18.91
CA LEU A 176 -7.94 19.51 18.82
C LEU A 176 -8.33 18.94 20.19
N ALA A 177 -7.60 19.27 21.25
CA ALA A 177 -7.89 18.82 22.62
C ALA A 177 -8.85 19.76 23.37
N ARG A 178 -9.16 20.94 22.80
CA ARG A 178 -10.12 21.86 23.38
C ARG A 178 -11.54 21.35 23.08
N PRO A 179 -12.47 21.36 24.05
CA PRO A 179 -13.87 21.06 23.76
C PRO A 179 -14.40 22.06 22.72
N ASP A 180 -15.27 21.59 21.82
CA ASP A 180 -15.97 22.49 20.89
C ASP A 180 -16.75 23.52 21.72
N GLN A 181 -16.33 24.79 21.64
CA GLN A 181 -17.12 25.87 22.21
C GLN A 181 -18.40 26.00 21.39
N PRO A 182 -19.59 26.02 22.01
CA PRO A 182 -20.82 26.21 21.26
C PRO A 182 -20.74 27.55 20.51
N LYS A 183 -21.00 27.51 19.19
CA LYS A 183 -21.15 28.74 18.40
C LYS A 183 -22.20 29.59 19.08
N LYS A 184 -21.80 30.73 19.65
CA LYS A 184 -22.74 31.75 20.12
C LYS A 184 -23.65 32.09 18.95
N LYS A 185 -24.94 31.75 19.06
CA LYS A 185 -25.97 32.34 18.19
C LYS A 185 -25.99 33.83 18.53
N GLY A 186 -25.58 34.66 17.57
CA GLY A 186 -25.67 36.11 17.67
C GLY A 186 -27.14 36.55 17.63
N PRO A 187 -27.45 37.72 18.24
CA PRO A 187 -28.79 38.28 18.34
C PRO A 187 -29.40 38.64 16.97
#